data_AF-A0A661VQF6-F1
#
_entry.id   AF-A0A661VQF6-F1
#
_cell.length_a   1.000
_cell.length_b   1.000
_cell.length_c   1.000
_cell.angle_alpha   90.00
_cell.angle_beta   90.00
_cell.angle_gamma   90.00
#
_symmetry.space_group_name_H-M   'P 1'
#
loop_
_entity.id
_entity.type
_entity.pdbx_description
1 polymer ?
#
loop_
_entity_poly.entity_id
_entity_poly.type
_entity_poly.pdbx_seq_one_letter_code
_entity_poly.pdbx_strand_id
1 'polypeptide(L)'
;MAFRGREVLYLIGSTSEICGCCGSCPSFQYIKVPGYIKNWQHRINERGLPVSMVEPIRSVEEQREIARILQEKYQLSQVEFW
;
A
#
# COMPACT_ATOMS: atom_id res chain seq x y z
N MET A 1 4.50 -8.85 0.05
CA MET A 1 5.54 -9.51 -0.79
C MET A 1 6.84 -9.59 0.00
N ALA A 2 7.70 -10.57 -0.28
CA ALA A 2 9.03 -10.63 0.34
C ALA A 2 9.99 -9.62 -0.33
N PHE A 3 10.73 -8.89 0.49
CA PHE A 3 11.80 -7.97 0.09
C PHE A 3 12.94 -8.08 1.10
N ARG A 4 14.13 -8.50 0.64
CA ARG A 4 15.33 -8.67 1.49
C ARG A 4 15.07 -9.48 2.78
N GLY A 5 14.29 -10.56 2.67
CA GLY A 5 13.95 -11.43 3.80
C GLY A 5 12.85 -10.89 4.74
N ARG A 6 12.22 -9.76 4.40
CA ARG A 6 11.13 -9.15 5.17
C ARG A 6 9.85 -9.11 4.36
N GLU A 7 8.69 -9.23 5.00
CA GLU A 7 7.42 -9.13 4.31
C GLU A 7 6.90 -7.69 4.27
N VAL A 8 6.66 -7.15 3.08
CA VAL A 8 6.04 -5.85 2.85
C VAL A 8 4.52 -6.02 2.74
N LEU A 9 3.78 -5.29 3.57
CA LEU A 9 2.34 -5.11 3.44
C LEU A 9 2.06 -3.94 2.48
N TYR A 10 1.16 -4.17 1.53
CA TYR A 10 0.66 -3.13 0.65
C TYR A 10 -0.81 -3.39 0.30
N LEU A 11 -1.52 -2.31 -0.03
CA LEU A 11 -2.93 -2.30 -0.40
C LEU A 11 -3.05 -1.69 -1.79
N ILE A 12 -3.81 -2.33 -2.67
CA ILE A 12 -4.14 -1.78 -3.98
C ILE A 12 -5.55 -1.20 -3.87
N GLY A 13 -5.70 0.06 -4.22
CA GLY A 13 -6.97 0.75 -4.25
C GLY A 13 -7.27 1.32 -5.63
N SER A 14 -8.54 1.58 -5.88
CA SER A 14 -9.01 2.41 -6.98
C SER A 14 -9.91 3.49 -6.43
N THR A 15 -9.92 4.65 -7.08
CA THR A 15 -10.94 5.67 -6.86
C THR A 15 -12.13 5.42 -7.78
N SER A 16 -13.31 5.91 -7.37
CA SER A 16 -14.46 5.95 -8.26
C SER A 16 -14.31 7.12 -9.24
N GLU A 17 -14.85 6.98 -10.44
CA GLU A 17 -15.05 8.11 -11.34
C GLU A 17 -16.01 9.10 -10.69
N ILE A 18 -15.66 10.39 -10.71
CA ILE A 18 -16.49 11.45 -10.13
C ILE A 18 -16.77 12.47 -11.22
N CYS A 19 -18.05 12.73 -11.50
CA CYS A 19 -18.46 13.78 -12.42
C CYS A 19 -18.69 15.09 -11.65
N GLY A 20 -17.87 16.10 -11.90
CA GLY A 20 -17.99 17.43 -11.33
C GLY A 20 -18.65 18.43 -12.27
N CYS A 21 -18.93 19.63 -11.76
CA CYS A 21 -19.55 20.73 -12.53
C CYS A 21 -18.79 21.11 -13.82
N CYS A 22 -17.49 20.79 -13.90
CA CYS A 22 -16.61 21.15 -15.02
C CYS A 22 -16.07 19.92 -15.79
N GLY A 23 -16.68 18.74 -15.63
CA GLY A 23 -16.28 17.52 -16.34
C GLY A 23 -16.07 16.29 -15.44
N SER A 24 -15.74 15.15 -16.06
CA SER A 24 -15.46 13.91 -15.33
C SER A 24 -13.99 13.81 -14.91
N CYS A 25 -13.78 13.43 -13.64
CA CYS A 25 -12.50 12.99 -13.12
C CYS A 25 -12.44 11.46 -13.22
N PRO A 26 -11.57 10.90 -14.09
CA PRO A 26 -11.46 9.47 -14.26
C PRO A 26 -10.97 8.80 -12.97
N SER A 27 -11.43 7.57 -12.75
CA SER A 27 -10.87 6.71 -11.71
C SER A 27 -9.37 6.49 -11.92
N PHE A 28 -8.61 6.44 -10.85
CA PHE A 28 -7.21 6.04 -10.88
C PHE A 28 -6.94 4.95 -9.84
N GLN A 29 -5.91 4.15 -10.11
CA GLN A 29 -5.46 3.08 -9.22
C GLN A 29 -4.19 3.53 -8.50
N TYR A 30 -4.07 3.11 -7.24
CA TYR A 30 -2.94 3.48 -6.38
C TYR A 30 -2.57 2.31 -5.47
N ILE A 31 -1.34 2.35 -4.97
CA ILE A 31 -0.84 1.39 -3.99
C ILE A 31 -0.44 2.15 -2.72
N LYS A 32 -0.91 1.70 -1.56
CA LYS A 32 -0.44 2.19 -0.25
C LYS A 32 0.43 1.13 0.41
N VAL A 33 1.57 1.54 0.95
CA VAL A 33 2.55 0.68 1.61
C VAL A 33 2.70 1.11 3.07
N PRO A 34 1.93 0.50 4.00
CA PRO A 34 2.10 0.70 5.44
C PRO A 34 3.50 0.35 5.96
N GLY A 35 4.13 -0.66 5.36
CA GLY A 35 5.50 -1.05 5.62
C GLY A 35 5.68 -2.54 5.86
N TYR A 36 6.70 -2.90 6.64
CA TYR A 36 7.05 -4.30 6.88
C TYR A 36 6.16 -4.93 7.95
N ILE A 37 5.64 -6.13 7.70
CA ILE A 37 4.91 -6.93 8.69
C ILE A 37 5.89 -7.37 9.78
N LYS A 38 5.64 -6.97 11.02
CA LYS A 38 6.33 -7.48 12.22
C LYS A 38 5.56 -8.65 12.83
N ASN A 39 4.23 -8.55 12.89
CA ASN A 39 3.38 -9.60 13.42
C ASN A 39 2.02 -9.58 12.72
N TRP A 40 1.66 -10.69 12.07
CA TRP A 40 0.48 -10.75 11.21
C TRP A 40 -0.76 -11.17 12.00
N GLN A 41 -1.81 -10.33 11.98
CA GLN A 41 -3.13 -10.63 12.56
C GLN A 41 -3.08 -11.27 13.95
N HIS A 42 -2.14 -10.82 14.78
CA HIS A 42 -1.72 -11.52 15.99
C HIS A 42 -2.70 -11.34 17.17
N ARG A 43 -3.68 -10.45 17.02
CA ARG A 43 -4.75 -10.24 17.99
C ARG A 43 -6.03 -9.78 17.30
N ILE A 44 -7.13 -9.91 18.02
CA ILE A 44 -8.42 -9.34 17.68
C ILE A 44 -8.65 -8.10 18.57
N ASN A 45 -9.08 -6.99 17.98
CA ASN A 45 -9.43 -5.79 18.76
C ASN A 45 -10.85 -5.88 19.33
N GLU A 46 -11.24 -4.89 20.13
CA GLU A 46 -12.56 -4.80 20.76
C GLU A 46 -13.73 -4.81 19.77
N ARG A 47 -13.48 -4.50 18.50
CA ARG A 47 -14.47 -4.50 17.42
C ARG A 47 -14.52 -5.83 16.65
N GLY A 48 -13.81 -6.86 17.09
CA GLY A 48 -13.75 -8.15 16.41
C GLY A 48 -12.87 -8.16 15.16
N LEU A 49 -12.02 -7.14 14.95
CA LEU A 49 -11.18 -7.03 13.75
C LEU A 49 -9.75 -7.53 14.02
N PRO A 50 -9.12 -8.23 13.07
CA PRO A 50 -7.73 -8.66 13.20
C PRO A 50 -6.76 -7.48 13.12
N VAL A 51 -5.73 -7.50 13.96
CA VAL A 51 -4.71 -6.45 14.05
C VAL A 51 -3.33 -6.99 13.72
N SER A 52 -2.66 -6.33 12.78
CA SER A 52 -1.26 -6.60 12.44
C SER A 52 -0.34 -5.50 12.97
N MET A 53 0.86 -5.86 13.40
CA MET A 53 1.93 -4.91 13.68
C MET A 53 2.76 -4.70 12.43
N VAL A 54 2.93 -3.44 12.04
CA VAL A 54 3.72 -3.03 10.88
C VAL A 54 4.78 -2.01 11.30
N GLU A 55 5.96 -2.09 10.68
CA GLU A 55 7.03 -1.12 10.82
C GLU A 55 7.14 -0.29 9.53
N PRO A 56 6.97 1.04 9.59
CA PRO A 56 7.12 1.91 8.43
C PRO A 56 8.51 1.80 7.81
N ILE A 57 8.57 1.87 6.47
CA ILE A 57 9.82 1.81 5.71
C ILE A 57 10.38 3.22 5.63
N ARG A 58 11.46 3.50 6.37
CA ARG A 58 12.04 4.86 6.44
C ARG A 58 13.18 5.10 5.45
N SER A 59 13.83 4.05 4.96
CA SER A 59 14.90 4.20 3.95
C SER A 59 14.28 4.58 2.62
N VAL A 60 14.73 5.72 2.08
CA VAL A 60 14.29 6.22 0.77
C VAL A 60 14.72 5.26 -0.35
N GLU A 61 15.87 4.60 -0.18
CA GLU A 61 16.39 3.60 -1.11
C GLU A 61 15.47 2.38 -1.16
N GLU A 62 15.08 1.85 0.00
CA GLU A 62 14.14 0.73 0.09
C GLU A 62 12.77 1.10 -0.45
N GLN A 63 12.27 2.30 -0.13
CA GLN A 63 11.01 2.80 -0.69
C GLN A 63 11.06 2.86 -2.22
N ARG A 64 12.13 3.39 -2.81
CA ARG A 64 12.28 3.48 -4.27
C ARG A 64 12.34 2.12 -4.94
N GLU A 65 13.06 1.17 -4.35
CA GLU A 65 13.19 -0.19 -4.91
C GLU A 65 11.85 -0.94 -4.83
N ILE A 66 11.19 -0.88 -3.67
CA ILE A 66 9.87 -1.47 -3.46
C ILE A 66 8.84 -0.83 -4.39
N ALA A 67 8.86 0.51 -4.54
CA ALA A 67 7.97 1.22 -5.44
C ALA A 67 8.16 0.71 -6.88
N ARG A 68 9.39 0.62 -7.37
CA ARG A 68 9.67 0.12 -8.72
C ARG A 68 9.10 -1.28 -8.94
N ILE A 69 9.35 -2.21 -8.00
CA ILE A 69 8.83 -3.58 -8.08
C ILE A 69 7.30 -3.59 -8.14
N LEU A 70 6.64 -2.78 -7.30
CA LEU A 70 5.18 -2.71 -7.26
C LEU A 70 4.60 -2.05 -8.52
N GLN A 71 5.22 -0.99 -9.02
CA GLN A 71 4.83 -0.30 -10.25
C GLN A 71 4.92 -1.22 -11.46
N GLU A 72 6.03 -1.95 -11.60
CA GLU A 72 6.22 -2.92 -12.68
C GLU A 72 5.23 -4.08 -12.57
N LYS A 73 5.02 -4.60 -11.36
CA LYS A 73 4.13 -5.74 -11.13
C LYS A 73 2.66 -5.43 -11.42
N TYR A 74 2.20 -4.23 -11.06
CA TYR A 74 0.80 -3.85 -11.15
C TYR A 74 0.49 -2.90 -12.30
N GLN A 75 1.50 -2.45 -13.05
CA GLN A 75 1.38 -1.49 -14.14
C GLN A 75 0.73 -0.17 -13.68
N LEU A 76 1.03 0.24 -12.44
CA LEU A 76 0.51 1.44 -11.79
C LEU A 76 1.64 2.43 -11.52
N SER A 77 1.34 3.73 -11.57
CA SER A 77 2.33 4.78 -11.29
C SER A 77 2.34 5.20 -9.82
N GLN A 78 1.18 5.24 -9.15
CA GLN A 78 1.05 5.82 -7.82
C GLN A 78 1.31 4.78 -6.71
N VAL A 79 2.44 4.94 -6.02
CA VAL A 79 2.80 4.19 -4.81
C VAL A 79 3.09 5.16 -3.68
N GLU A 80 2.38 5.03 -2.57
CA GLU A 80 2.48 5.91 -1.41
C GLU A 80 2.96 5.11 -0.19
N PHE A 81 3.94 5.65 0.53
CA PHE A 81 4.43 5.10 1.80
C PHE A 81 3.90 5.94 2.96
N TRP A 82 3.67 5.32 4.12
CA TRP A 82 3.28 6.00 5.36
C TRP A 82 4.47 6.57 6.12
#